data_AF-A0A6G0TI22-F1
#
_entry.id   AF-A0A6G0TI22-F1
#
_cell.length_a   1.000
_cell.length_b   1.000
_cell.length_c   1.000
_cell.angle_alpha   90.00
_cell.angle_beta   90.00
_cell.angle_gamma   90.00
#
_symmetry.space_group_name_H-M   'P 1'
#
loop_
_entity.id
_entity.type
_entity.pdbx_description
1 polymer ?
#
loop_
_entity_poly.entity_id
_entity_poly.type
_entity_poly.pdbx_seq_one_letter_code
_entity_poly.pdbx_strand_id
1 'polypeptide(L)'
;VILGGGRRHWLPKVAQDPEQPTDEGRRLDGRNLIDDWIRDKKKRNIKAEYVWNNSQLDKIDAKNVDYLLGLFAYSHMEFEVDRDKGQNGDPPLYEMAVKALSILQKNNKGFFLFVESGRIDHAHHYNNPYRALEETLVLESTLEAIMSKVDLSDTLIVVTADHSHVMTMGGLATPRGNDIL
;
A
#
# COMPACT_ATOMS: atom_id res chain seq x y z
N VAL A 1 8.17 7.02 -5.62
CA VAL A 1 6.94 6.91 -4.80
C VAL A 1 7.13 5.77 -3.82
N ILE A 2 6.75 5.94 -2.56
CA ILE A 2 6.77 4.88 -1.53
C ILE A 2 5.42 4.99 -0.80
N LEU A 3 4.59 3.95 -0.86
CA LEU A 3 3.25 3.92 -0.28
C LEU A 3 3.04 2.59 0.45
N GLY A 4 2.54 2.62 1.68
CA GLY A 4 2.25 1.42 2.46
C GLY A 4 2.13 1.73 3.95
N GLY A 5 2.39 0.73 4.81
CA GLY A 5 2.46 0.91 6.27
C GLY A 5 3.87 1.14 6.80
N GLY A 6 4.03 0.96 8.11
CA GLY A 6 5.32 0.78 8.77
C GLY A 6 5.87 2.04 9.43
N ARG A 7 5.03 3.05 9.71
CA ARG A 7 5.46 4.34 10.32
C ARG A 7 6.35 4.15 11.54
N ARG A 8 6.08 3.13 12.37
CA ARG A 8 6.86 2.83 13.58
C ARG A 8 8.37 2.69 13.34
N HIS A 9 8.79 2.26 12.16
CA HIS A 9 10.21 2.07 11.83
C HIS A 9 10.91 3.36 11.34
N TRP A 10 10.12 4.39 11.07
CA TRP A 10 10.60 5.71 10.66
C TRP A 10 10.69 6.69 11.83
N LEU A 11 9.92 6.46 12.89
CA LEU A 11 9.82 7.32 14.06
C LEU A 11 10.78 6.88 15.19
N PRO A 12 11.40 7.82 15.93
CA PRO A 12 12.13 7.53 17.14
C PRO A 12 11.19 7.14 18.28
N LYS A 13 11.71 6.42 19.27
CA LYS A 13 10.94 5.95 20.43
C LYS A 13 10.25 7.06 21.24
N VAL A 14 10.65 8.32 21.10
CA VAL A 14 10.02 9.45 21.79
C VAL A 14 8.95 10.17 20.96
N ALA A 15 8.77 9.79 19.69
CA ALA A 15 7.78 10.37 18.81
C ALA A 15 6.51 9.52 18.80
N GLN A 16 5.37 10.17 18.99
CA GLN A 16 4.04 9.55 18.92
C GLN A 16 3.61 9.35 17.47
N ASP A 17 2.89 8.26 17.21
CA ASP A 17 2.25 8.03 15.92
C ASP A 17 1.08 9.01 15.70
N PRO A 18 0.94 9.59 14.49
CA PRO A 18 -0.08 10.60 14.23
C PRO A 18 -1.51 10.05 14.20
N GLU A 19 -1.70 8.75 14.03
CA GLU A 19 -3.00 8.08 14.02
C GLU A 19 -3.28 7.36 15.33
N GLN A 20 -2.24 6.85 15.98
CA GLN A 20 -2.29 6.15 17.27
C GLN A 20 -1.41 6.87 18.31
N PRO A 21 -1.87 7.99 18.92
CA PRO A 21 -1.01 8.83 19.77
C PRO A 21 -0.45 8.14 21.02
N THR A 22 -1.01 6.99 21.41
CA THR A 22 -0.52 6.15 22.51
C THR A 22 0.70 5.32 22.12
N ASP A 23 0.95 5.14 20.83
CA ASP A 23 2.04 4.33 20.30
C ASP A 23 3.24 5.18 19.93
N GLU A 24 4.41 4.72 20.35
CA GLU A 24 5.70 5.34 20.09
C GLU A 24 6.42 4.72 18.89
N GLY A 25 7.31 5.46 18.26
CA GLY A 25 8.24 4.91 17.28
C GLY A 25 9.14 3.79 17.83
N ARG A 26 9.84 3.07 16.95
CA ARG A 26 10.72 1.95 17.33
C ARG A 26 12.20 2.26 17.22
N ARG A 27 12.60 3.40 16.66
CA ARG A 27 14.01 3.71 16.47
C ARG A 27 14.68 4.13 17.78
N LEU A 28 15.83 3.54 18.06
CA LEU A 28 16.64 3.82 19.25
C LEU A 28 17.73 4.86 19.02
N ASP A 29 17.95 5.28 17.78
CA ASP A 29 19.00 6.23 17.39
C ASP A 29 18.53 7.69 17.42
N GLY A 30 17.33 7.94 17.93
CA GLY A 30 16.74 9.29 18.04
C GLY A 30 16.39 9.95 16.70
N ARG A 31 16.52 9.23 15.57
CA ARG A 31 16.26 9.81 14.25
C ARG A 31 14.79 9.71 13.86
N ASN A 32 14.25 10.79 13.31
CA ASN A 32 13.02 10.78 12.54
C ASN A 32 13.35 10.72 11.04
N LEU A 33 13.13 9.56 10.43
CA LEU A 33 13.47 9.34 9.02
C LEU A 33 12.50 10.04 8.06
N ILE A 34 11.28 10.35 8.50
CA ILE A 34 10.33 11.14 7.70
C ILE A 34 10.88 12.56 7.55
N ASP A 35 11.30 13.17 8.66
CA ASP A 35 11.91 14.50 8.66
C ASP A 35 13.22 14.53 7.86
N ASP A 36 14.06 13.49 8.00
CA ASP A 36 15.29 13.37 7.23
C ASP A 36 14.99 13.29 5.72
N TRP A 37 13.98 12.52 5.32
CA TRP A 37 13.56 12.40 3.93
C TRP A 37 13.03 13.73 3.37
N ILE A 38 12.13 14.41 4.09
CA ILE A 38 11.59 15.73 3.70
C ILE A 38 12.72 16.75 3.58
N ARG A 39 13.65 16.77 4.55
CA ARG A 39 14.80 17.68 4.58
C ARG A 39 15.73 17.45 3.39
N ASP A 40 15.98 16.21 3.01
CA ASP A 40 16.75 15.88 1.80
C ASP A 40 16.08 16.46 0.53
N LYS A 41 14.78 16.21 0.34
CA LYS A 41 14.07 16.70 -0.85
C LYS A 41 14.04 18.23 -0.91
N LYS A 42 13.79 18.88 0.23
CA LYS A 42 13.83 20.34 0.34
C LYS A 42 15.21 20.91 0.01
N LYS A 43 16.29 20.32 0.53
CA LYS A 43 17.68 20.75 0.23
C LYS A 43 18.00 20.66 -1.26
N ARG A 44 17.39 19.71 -1.97
CA ARG A 44 17.57 19.49 -3.41
C ARG A 44 16.57 20.28 -4.27
N ASN A 45 15.73 21.12 -3.65
CA ASN A 45 14.66 21.86 -4.32
C ASN A 45 13.71 20.96 -5.13
N ILE A 46 13.36 19.79 -4.58
CA ILE A 46 12.46 18.81 -5.17
C ILE A 46 11.09 18.93 -4.50
N LYS A 47 10.00 18.90 -5.29
CA LYS A 47 8.64 18.94 -4.75
C LYS A 47 8.28 17.57 -4.18
N ALA A 48 8.19 17.48 -2.85
CA ALA A 48 7.93 16.22 -2.16
C ALA A 48 6.85 16.38 -1.11
N GLU A 49 5.99 15.38 -1.00
CA GLU A 49 4.87 15.35 -0.06
C GLU A 49 4.95 14.08 0.81
N TYR A 50 4.59 14.24 2.08
CA TYR A 50 4.40 13.15 3.04
C TYR A 50 2.94 13.10 3.46
N VAL A 51 2.33 11.91 3.38
CA VAL A 51 0.92 11.68 3.72
C VAL A 51 0.75 10.42 4.56
N TRP A 52 -0.33 10.33 5.33
CA TRP A 52 -0.61 9.18 6.20
C TRP A 52 -2.10 8.84 6.36
N ASN A 53 -2.98 9.41 5.54
CA ASN A 53 -4.40 9.03 5.49
C ASN A 53 -5.03 9.33 4.12
N ASN A 54 -6.28 8.88 3.94
CA ASN A 54 -7.10 9.11 2.74
C ASN A 54 -7.19 10.59 2.34
N SER A 55 -7.60 11.46 3.26
CA SER A 55 -7.81 12.89 2.98
C SER A 55 -6.55 13.57 2.43
N GLN A 56 -5.38 13.19 2.93
CA GLN A 56 -4.11 13.73 2.47
C GLN A 56 -3.70 13.14 1.12
N LEU A 57 -3.87 11.83 0.89
CA LEU A 57 -3.56 11.20 -0.39
C LEU A 57 -4.43 11.77 -1.52
N ASP A 58 -5.71 12.01 -1.26
CA ASP A 58 -6.66 12.57 -2.21
C ASP A 58 -6.23 13.96 -2.71
N LYS A 59 -5.71 14.78 -1.79
CA LYS A 59 -5.25 16.14 -2.08
C LYS A 59 -3.95 16.19 -2.88
N ILE A 60 -3.25 15.06 -3.05
CA ILE A 60 -2.02 15.03 -3.84
C ILE A 60 -2.33 15.27 -5.31
N ASP A 61 -1.87 16.43 -5.79
CA ASP A 61 -1.76 16.72 -7.22
C ASP A 61 -0.52 16.03 -7.80
N ALA A 62 -0.75 14.87 -8.40
CA ALA A 62 0.30 14.06 -9.01
C ALA A 62 1.11 14.83 -10.08
N LYS A 63 0.53 15.85 -10.73
CA LYS A 63 1.25 16.66 -11.74
C LYS A 63 2.34 17.49 -11.10
N ASN A 64 2.12 17.97 -9.87
CA ASN A 64 2.98 18.92 -9.18
C ASN A 64 3.88 18.30 -8.10
N VAL A 65 3.80 17.00 -7.85
CA VAL A 65 4.64 16.30 -6.87
C VAL A 65 5.65 15.38 -7.55
N ASP A 66 6.94 15.53 -7.25
CA ASP A 66 8.00 14.69 -7.81
C ASP A 66 8.23 13.42 -6.97
N TYR A 67 8.10 13.54 -5.65
CA TYR A 67 8.28 12.44 -4.70
C TYR A 67 7.13 12.39 -3.71
N LEU A 68 6.56 11.20 -3.54
CA LEU A 68 5.50 10.95 -2.56
C LEU A 68 5.96 9.84 -1.62
N LEU A 69 5.85 10.12 -0.32
CA LEU A 69 5.97 9.15 0.77
C LEU A 69 4.61 9.07 1.47
N GLY A 70 3.96 7.91 1.42
CA GLY A 70 2.71 7.63 2.09
C GLY A 70 2.90 6.49 3.08
N LEU A 71 2.72 6.77 4.37
CA LEU A 71 2.82 5.74 5.42
C LEU A 71 1.51 5.74 6.21
N PHE A 72 0.61 4.82 5.87
CA PHE A 72 -0.80 4.86 6.24
C PHE A 72 -1.12 4.13 7.55
N ALA A 73 -0.28 3.17 7.96
CA ALA A 73 -0.43 2.48 9.24
C ALA A 73 0.84 2.47 10.09
N TYR A 74 0.67 2.34 11.41
CA TYR A 74 1.78 2.18 12.37
C TYR A 74 2.65 0.96 12.04
N SER A 75 2.03 -0.18 11.72
CA SER A 75 2.68 -1.43 11.30
C SER A 75 2.26 -1.82 9.89
N HIS A 76 1.68 -2.99 9.68
CA HIS A 76 1.07 -3.31 8.38
C HIS A 76 -0.24 -2.54 8.27
N MET A 77 -0.64 -2.20 7.05
CA MET A 77 -2.00 -1.69 6.82
C MET A 77 -3.02 -2.75 7.21
N GLU A 78 -4.22 -2.34 7.61
CA GLU A 78 -5.30 -3.26 7.95
C GLU A 78 -5.69 -4.15 6.77
N PHE A 79 -6.35 -5.28 7.05
CA PHE A 79 -7.00 -6.02 5.98
C PHE A 79 -8.11 -5.15 5.36
N GLU A 80 -8.38 -5.27 4.07
CA GLU A 80 -9.39 -4.48 3.35
C GLU A 80 -10.77 -4.59 3.99
N VAL A 81 -11.13 -5.76 4.50
CA VAL A 81 -12.42 -6.00 5.17
C VAL A 81 -12.53 -5.27 6.52
N ASP A 82 -11.41 -4.96 7.16
CA ASP A 82 -11.33 -4.28 8.45
C ASP A 82 -10.91 -2.80 8.32
N ARG A 83 -10.51 -2.37 7.12
CA ARG A 83 -9.94 -1.05 6.84
C ARG A 83 -10.91 0.07 7.18
N ASP A 84 -10.43 1.09 7.90
CA ASP A 84 -11.18 2.35 8.03
C ASP A 84 -11.18 3.08 6.69
N LYS A 85 -12.36 3.17 6.07
CA LYS A 85 -12.58 3.81 4.77
C LYS A 85 -12.87 5.31 4.90
N GLY A 86 -12.89 5.84 6.12
CA GLY A 86 -13.11 7.25 6.41
C GLY A 86 -11.94 8.14 6.00
N GLN A 87 -12.13 9.45 6.12
CA GLN A 87 -11.13 10.45 5.71
C GLN A 87 -9.81 10.36 6.48
N ASN A 88 -9.86 9.88 7.73
CA ASN A 88 -8.68 9.70 8.58
C ASN A 88 -8.11 8.28 8.52
N GLY A 89 -8.77 7.36 7.80
CA GLY A 89 -8.32 5.99 7.64
C GLY A 89 -7.38 5.81 6.44
N ASP A 90 -7.32 4.58 5.96
CA ASP A 90 -6.32 4.09 5.02
C ASP A 90 -6.85 4.02 3.58
N PRO A 91 -6.01 4.28 2.57
CA PRO A 91 -6.38 4.08 1.17
C PRO A 91 -6.34 2.60 0.79
N PRO A 92 -7.27 2.12 -0.07
CA PRO A 92 -7.16 0.79 -0.65
C PRO A 92 -5.94 0.70 -1.58
N LEU A 93 -5.47 -0.53 -1.81
CA LEU A 93 -4.28 -0.80 -2.63
C LEU A 93 -4.38 -0.20 -4.03
N TYR A 94 -5.55 -0.27 -4.66
CA TYR A 94 -5.75 0.25 -6.02
C TYR A 94 -5.58 1.77 -6.09
N GLU A 95 -6.00 2.53 -5.08
CA GLU A 95 -5.82 3.99 -5.04
C GLU A 95 -4.35 4.35 -4.89
N MET A 96 -3.62 3.63 -4.02
CA MET A 96 -2.17 3.79 -3.89
C MET A 96 -1.46 3.52 -5.21
N ALA A 97 -1.80 2.41 -5.88
CA ALA A 97 -1.20 2.03 -7.15
C ALA A 97 -1.48 3.07 -8.26
N VAL A 98 -2.73 3.52 -8.39
CA VAL A 98 -3.12 4.53 -9.39
C VAL A 98 -2.45 5.88 -9.10
N LYS A 99 -2.35 6.30 -7.84
CA LYS A 99 -1.64 7.53 -7.48
C LYS A 99 -0.15 7.43 -7.78
N ALA A 100 0.48 6.30 -7.44
CA ALA A 100 1.88 6.05 -7.74
C ALA A 100 2.15 6.11 -9.24
N LEU A 101 1.32 5.42 -10.03
CA LEU A 101 1.39 5.41 -11.49
C LEU A 101 1.26 6.82 -12.07
N SER A 102 0.30 7.61 -11.59
CA SER A 102 0.08 9.00 -12.03
C SER A 102 1.31 9.90 -11.84
N ILE A 103 2.12 9.64 -10.80
CA ILE A 103 3.38 10.37 -10.55
C ILE A 103 4.51 9.82 -11.44
N LEU A 104 4.63 8.49 -11.53
CA LEU A 104 5.70 7.80 -12.24
C LEU A 104 5.63 8.00 -13.77
N GLN A 105 4.42 8.02 -14.34
CA GLN A 105 4.18 8.23 -15.78
C GLN A 105 4.66 9.59 -16.31
N LYS A 106 4.98 10.54 -15.42
CA LYS A 106 5.61 11.81 -15.82
C LYS A 106 7.02 11.62 -16.37
N ASN A 107 7.68 10.50 -16.05
CA ASN A 107 9.01 10.21 -16.56
C ASN A 107 8.93 9.58 -17.96
N ASN A 108 9.37 10.32 -18.98
CA ASN A 108 9.40 9.85 -20.36
C ASN A 108 10.42 8.73 -20.65
N LYS A 109 11.27 8.38 -19.67
CA LYS A 109 12.20 7.23 -19.76
C LYS A 109 11.58 5.93 -19.24
N GLY A 110 10.29 5.93 -18.92
CA GLY A 110 9.58 4.82 -18.32
C GLY A 110 9.70 4.78 -16.79
N PHE A 111 9.16 3.74 -16.19
CA PHE A 111 9.13 3.54 -14.75
C PHE A 111 9.17 2.05 -14.39
N PHE A 112 9.48 1.79 -13.13
CA PHE A 112 9.22 0.52 -12.48
C PHE A 112 8.25 0.77 -11.33
N LEU A 113 7.22 -0.06 -11.22
CA LEU A 113 6.26 -0.02 -10.12
C LEU A 113 6.12 -1.43 -9.57
N PHE A 114 6.40 -1.57 -8.28
CA PHE A 114 6.12 -2.78 -7.51
C PHE A 114 4.86 -2.54 -6.68
N VAL A 115 3.92 -3.47 -6.76
CA VAL A 115 2.65 -3.45 -6.02
C VAL A 115 2.49 -4.81 -5.37
N GLU A 116 2.18 -4.82 -4.08
CA GLU A 116 2.11 -6.02 -3.27
C GLU A 116 0.82 -6.03 -2.46
N SER A 117 0.02 -7.09 -2.60
CA SER A 117 -1.06 -7.40 -1.66
C SER A 117 -0.52 -8.32 -0.56
N GLY A 118 0.39 -7.79 0.27
CA GLY A 118 1.18 -8.60 1.21
C GLY A 118 0.36 -9.21 2.35
N ARG A 119 -0.88 -8.71 2.56
CA ARG A 119 -1.77 -9.24 3.60
C ARG A 119 -2.38 -10.59 3.23
N ILE A 120 -2.33 -11.03 1.96
CA ILE A 120 -2.74 -12.40 1.57
C ILE A 120 -1.98 -13.45 2.39
N ASP A 121 -0.65 -13.30 2.48
CA ASP A 121 0.24 -14.16 3.27
C ASP A 121 -0.13 -14.15 4.76
N HIS A 122 -0.28 -12.97 5.35
CA HIS A 122 -0.65 -12.84 6.77
C HIS A 122 -1.99 -13.54 7.08
N ALA A 123 -2.99 -13.39 6.20
CA ALA A 123 -4.28 -14.06 6.37
C ALA A 123 -4.15 -15.59 6.30
N HIS A 124 -3.33 -16.12 5.39
CA HIS A 124 -3.04 -17.55 5.36
C HIS A 124 -2.31 -18.04 6.60
N HIS A 125 -1.34 -17.28 7.12
CA HIS A 125 -0.68 -17.60 8.39
C HIS A 125 -1.63 -17.65 9.59
N TYR A 126 -2.75 -16.91 9.52
CA TYR A 126 -3.83 -16.98 10.51
C TYR A 126 -4.85 -18.08 10.23
N ASN A 127 -4.68 -18.90 9.19
CA ASN A 127 -5.68 -19.83 8.68
C ASN A 127 -7.04 -19.15 8.45
N ASN A 128 -7.03 -17.92 7.95
CA ASN A 128 -8.23 -17.12 7.68
C ASN A 128 -8.44 -17.02 6.15
N PRO A 129 -9.12 -18.00 5.52
CA PRO A 129 -9.34 -17.99 4.09
C PRO A 129 -10.22 -16.83 3.63
N TYR A 130 -11.14 -16.34 4.47
CA TYR A 130 -11.98 -15.19 4.15
C TYR A 130 -11.14 -13.95 3.84
N ARG A 131 -10.25 -13.59 4.78
CA ARG A 131 -9.36 -12.45 4.56
C ARG A 131 -8.34 -12.71 3.45
N ALA A 132 -7.83 -13.94 3.30
CA ALA A 132 -6.86 -14.24 2.25
C ALA A 132 -7.46 -14.07 0.84
N LEU A 133 -8.70 -14.53 0.64
CA LEU A 133 -9.41 -14.41 -0.62
C LEU A 133 -9.86 -12.96 -0.88
N GLU A 134 -10.33 -12.24 0.13
CA GLU A 134 -10.65 -10.81 0.00
C GLU A 134 -9.42 -9.96 -0.37
N GLU A 135 -8.26 -10.19 0.26
CA GLU A 135 -6.99 -9.54 -0.14
C GLU A 135 -6.53 -9.93 -1.56
N THR A 136 -6.93 -11.11 -2.03
CA THR A 136 -6.68 -11.55 -3.42
C THR A 136 -7.57 -10.78 -4.40
N LEU A 137 -8.84 -10.54 -4.06
CA LEU A 137 -9.73 -9.66 -4.85
C LEU A 137 -9.24 -8.21 -4.87
N VAL A 138 -8.61 -7.74 -3.80
CA VAL A 138 -7.93 -6.43 -3.77
C VAL A 138 -6.77 -6.38 -4.76
N LEU A 139 -5.99 -7.47 -4.88
CA LEU A 139 -4.92 -7.55 -5.88
C LEU A 139 -5.50 -7.55 -7.31
N GLU A 140 -6.57 -8.31 -7.56
CA GLU A 140 -7.28 -8.35 -8.85
C GLU A 140 -7.79 -6.96 -9.25
N SER A 141 -8.58 -6.31 -8.39
CA SER A 141 -9.11 -4.97 -8.66
C SER A 141 -8.01 -3.92 -8.84
N THR A 142 -6.89 -4.07 -8.13
CA THR A 142 -5.70 -3.23 -8.34
C THR A 142 -5.07 -3.45 -9.71
N LEU A 143 -4.94 -4.70 -10.15
CA LEU A 143 -4.45 -5.04 -11.48
C LEU A 143 -5.34 -4.44 -12.57
N GLU A 144 -6.66 -4.59 -12.46
CA GLU A 144 -7.63 -3.98 -13.39
C GLU A 144 -7.48 -2.46 -13.44
N ALA A 145 -7.36 -1.82 -12.27
CA ALA A 145 -7.16 -0.37 -12.17
C ALA A 145 -5.85 0.06 -12.87
N ILE A 146 -4.74 -0.67 -12.70
CA ILE A 146 -3.48 -0.39 -13.38
C ILE A 146 -3.63 -0.57 -14.90
N MET A 147 -4.21 -1.68 -15.34
CA MET A 147 -4.42 -1.97 -16.76
C MET A 147 -5.26 -0.89 -17.45
N SER A 148 -6.22 -0.28 -16.75
CA SER A 148 -7.03 0.83 -17.26
C SER A 148 -6.26 2.15 -17.43
N LYS A 149 -5.04 2.26 -16.88
CA LYS A 149 -4.24 3.49 -16.82
C LYS A 149 -2.93 3.43 -17.61
N VAL A 150 -2.60 2.29 -18.18
CA VAL A 150 -1.35 2.09 -18.95
C VAL A 150 -1.65 1.67 -20.39
N ASP A 151 -0.69 1.94 -21.28
CA ASP A 151 -0.69 1.38 -22.62
C ASP A 151 0.06 0.04 -22.60
N LEU A 152 -0.66 -1.06 -22.83
CA LEU A 152 -0.10 -2.41 -22.84
C LEU A 152 0.84 -2.68 -24.02
N SER A 153 0.89 -1.82 -25.03
CA SER A 153 1.87 -1.94 -26.12
C SER A 153 3.29 -1.55 -25.70
N ASP A 154 3.43 -0.78 -24.61
CA ASP A 154 4.71 -0.31 -24.06
C ASP A 154 4.88 -0.61 -22.56
N THR A 155 3.93 -1.34 -21.96
CA THR A 155 3.96 -1.69 -20.53
C THR A 155 3.87 -3.19 -20.35
N LEU A 156 4.93 -3.80 -19.81
CA LEU A 156 4.91 -5.18 -19.34
C LEU A 156 4.37 -5.23 -17.91
N ILE A 157 3.33 -6.05 -17.69
CA ILE A 157 2.80 -6.35 -16.37
C ILE A 157 3.11 -7.81 -16.04
N VAL A 158 3.70 -8.05 -14.87
CA VAL A 158 3.98 -9.40 -14.35
C VAL A 158 3.25 -9.55 -13.03
N VAL A 159 2.42 -10.60 -12.93
CA VAL A 159 1.73 -10.99 -11.69
C VAL A 159 2.27 -12.36 -11.30
N THR A 160 2.72 -12.48 -10.06
CA THR A 160 3.25 -13.72 -9.50
C THR A 160 3.04 -13.72 -7.99
N ALA A 161 3.18 -14.90 -7.39
CA ALA A 161 3.44 -15.05 -5.96
C ALA A 161 4.94 -15.26 -5.73
N ASP A 162 5.41 -14.89 -4.55
CA ASP A 162 6.74 -15.22 -4.04
C ASP A 162 6.79 -16.68 -3.53
N HIS A 163 5.72 -17.13 -2.87
CA HIS A 163 5.46 -18.52 -2.53
C HIS A 163 3.94 -18.79 -2.35
N SER A 164 3.58 -20.06 -2.14
CA SER A 164 2.20 -20.47 -1.83
C SER A 164 2.03 -20.74 -0.33
N HIS A 165 0.85 -21.24 0.04
CA HIS A 165 0.47 -21.69 1.38
C HIS A 165 -0.19 -23.07 1.31
N VAL A 166 -0.40 -23.70 2.47
CA VAL A 166 -1.00 -25.04 2.59
C VAL A 166 -2.53 -25.07 2.38
N MET A 167 -3.11 -24.01 1.80
CA MET A 167 -4.54 -23.95 1.55
C MET A 167 -4.93 -25.03 0.53
N THR A 168 -5.98 -25.79 0.86
CA THR A 168 -6.58 -26.76 -0.04
C THR A 168 -8.05 -26.44 -0.20
N MET A 169 -8.56 -26.56 -1.43
CA MET A 169 -10.01 -26.52 -1.69
C MET A 169 -10.46 -27.94 -1.99
N GLY A 170 -11.28 -28.50 -1.10
CA GLY A 170 -11.80 -29.86 -1.20
C GLY A 170 -13.33 -29.90 -1.13
N GLY A 171 -13.87 -31.10 -0.98
CA GLY A 171 -15.31 -31.34 -0.89
C GLY A 171 -15.75 -32.49 -1.79
N LEU A 172 -16.74 -33.26 -1.34
CA LEU A 172 -17.39 -34.30 -2.14
C LEU A 172 -18.77 -33.80 -2.52
N ALA A 173 -19.05 -33.74 -3.82
CA ALA A 173 -20.35 -33.33 -4.37
C ALA A 173 -20.83 -31.92 -3.96
N THR A 174 -19.92 -30.97 -3.68
CA THR A 174 -20.28 -29.57 -3.46
C THR A 174 -20.95 -29.01 -4.72
N PRO A 175 -22.20 -28.52 -4.65
CA PRO A 175 -22.90 -27.98 -5.81
C PRO A 175 -22.20 -26.75 -6.39
N ARG A 176 -22.31 -26.55 -7.71
CA ARG A 176 -21.85 -25.32 -8.36
C ARG A 176 -22.62 -24.12 -7.79
N GLY A 177 -21.89 -23.04 -7.47
CA GLY A 177 -22.47 -21.83 -6.88
C GLY A 177 -22.63 -21.88 -5.36
N ASN A 178 -22.13 -22.92 -4.69
CA ASN A 178 -22.05 -22.95 -3.24
C ASN A 178 -21.07 -21.88 -2.74
N ASP A 179 -21.46 -21.17 -1.68
CA ASP A 179 -20.62 -20.17 -1.06
C ASP A 179 -19.37 -20.81 -0.42
N ILE A 180 -18.24 -20.13 -0.55
CA ILE A 180 -16.95 -20.54 0.02
C ILE A 180 -16.39 -19.50 0.99
N LEU A 181 -17.17 -18.44 1.25
CA LEU A 181 -16.86 -17.32 2.15
C LEU A 181 -17.98 -17.09 3.17
#